data_AF-A0A443QK83-F1
#
_entry.id   AF-A0A443QK83-F1
#
_cell.length_a   1.000
_cell.length_b   1.000
_cell.length_c   1.000
_cell.angle_alpha   90.00
_cell.angle_beta   90.00
_cell.angle_gamma   90.00
#
_symmetry.space_group_name_H-M   'P 1'
#
loop_
_entity.id
_entity.type
_entity.pdbx_description
1 polymer ?
#
loop_
_entity_poly.entity_id
_entity_poly.type
_entity_poly.pdbx_seq_one_letter_code
_entity_poly.pdbx_strand_id
1 'polypeptide(L)'
;MSAKEKGKFEDMAKADKARYEREMKTYIPPKGETKKKFKDPNAPKRPPSAFFLFCSEYRPKIKGEHPGLSIGDVAKKLGEMWNNTAADDKQPYEKKAAKLKEKYKKDIAAYRAKGKPDAAKKGV
;
A
#
# COMPACT_ATOMS: atom_id res chain seq x y z
N MET A 1 -21.81 37.53 12.37
CA MET A 1 -22.55 36.49 11.62
C MET A 1 -23.31 35.61 12.59
N SER A 2 -24.62 35.57 12.40
CA SER A 2 -25.56 34.68 13.09
C SER A 2 -25.23 33.22 12.80
N ALA A 3 -25.54 32.31 13.72
CA ALA A 3 -25.36 30.87 13.55
C ALA A 3 -26.01 30.33 12.26
N LYS A 4 -27.11 30.97 11.83
CA LYS A 4 -27.83 30.62 10.59
C LYS A 4 -27.07 31.02 9.33
N GLU A 5 -26.23 32.05 9.40
CA GLU A 5 -25.36 32.48 8.30
C GLU A 5 -24.12 31.58 8.21
N LYS A 6 -23.52 31.22 9.36
CA LYS A 6 -22.38 30.28 9.42
C LYS A 6 -22.73 28.88 8.89
N GLY A 7 -23.92 28.37 9.21
CA GLY A 7 -24.37 27.06 8.71
C GLY A 7 -24.37 26.97 7.17
N LYS A 8 -24.82 28.03 6.47
CA LYS A 8 -24.80 28.07 5.00
C LYS A 8 -23.39 27.97 4.42
N PHE A 9 -22.40 28.63 5.05
CA PHE A 9 -21.01 28.56 4.63
C PHE A 9 -20.38 27.19 4.93
N GLU A 10 -20.76 26.56 6.04
CA GLU A 10 -20.30 25.21 6.39
C GLU A 10 -20.81 24.14 5.42
N ASP A 11 -22.09 24.21 5.02
CA ASP A 11 -22.66 23.30 4.03
C ASP A 11 -22.04 23.50 2.64
N MET A 12 -21.80 24.77 2.24
CA MET A 12 -21.11 25.08 0.99
C MET A 12 -19.66 24.56 0.98
N ALA A 13 -18.94 24.70 2.10
CA ALA A 13 -17.59 24.17 2.25
C ALA A 13 -17.54 22.63 2.19
N LYS A 14 -18.54 21.94 2.76
CA LYS A 14 -18.65 20.47 2.65
C LYS A 14 -18.91 20.03 1.21
N ALA A 15 -19.80 20.71 0.50
CA ALA A 15 -20.11 20.40 -0.89
C ALA A 15 -18.89 20.61 -1.81
N ASP A 16 -18.16 21.72 -1.62
CA ASP A 16 -16.94 22.00 -2.38
C ASP A 16 -15.84 20.96 -2.09
N LYS A 17 -15.65 20.60 -0.82
CA LYS A 17 -14.73 19.53 -0.43
C LYS A 17 -15.10 18.19 -1.11
N ALA A 18 -16.38 17.84 -1.16
CA ALA A 18 -16.83 16.61 -1.81
C ALA A 18 -16.61 16.63 -3.33
N ARG A 19 -16.80 17.78 -3.99
CA ARG A 19 -16.46 17.96 -5.42
C ARG A 19 -14.97 17.74 -5.64
N TYR A 20 -14.13 18.40 -4.84
CA TYR A 20 -12.68 18.29 -4.93
C TYR A 20 -12.18 16.86 -4.71
N GLU A 21 -12.69 16.14 -3.72
CA GLU A 21 -12.32 14.73 -3.49
C GLU A 21 -12.71 13.83 -4.66
N ARG A 22 -13.85 14.12 -5.32
CA ARG A 22 -14.31 13.38 -6.50
C ARG A 22 -13.41 13.64 -7.71
N GLU A 23 -13.03 14.88 -7.96
CA GLU A 23 -12.09 15.28 -9.02
C GLU A 23 -10.70 14.67 -8.78
N MET A 24 -10.22 14.72 -7.54
CA MET A 24 -8.92 14.14 -7.16
C MET A 24 -8.89 12.61 -7.24
N LYS A 25 -10.03 11.93 -7.06
CA LYS A 25 -10.11 10.47 -7.25
C LYS A 25 -9.89 10.06 -8.71
N THR A 26 -10.33 10.89 -9.65
CA THR A 26 -10.13 10.68 -11.10
C THR A 26 -8.80 11.22 -11.61
N TYR A 27 -8.17 12.13 -10.87
CA TYR A 27 -6.88 12.70 -11.24
C TYR A 27 -5.74 11.71 -10.98
N ILE A 28 -5.01 11.35 -12.04
CA ILE A 28 -3.76 10.60 -11.95
C ILE A 28 -2.63 11.64 -12.05
N PRO A 29 -2.01 12.04 -10.93
CA PRO A 29 -0.91 12.99 -10.98
C PRO A 29 0.24 12.44 -11.83
N PRO A 30 0.97 13.30 -12.57
CA PRO A 30 2.21 12.91 -13.21
C PRO A 30 3.15 12.32 -12.15
N LYS A 31 3.97 11.35 -12.55
CA LYS A 31 4.84 10.55 -11.66
C LYS A 31 5.95 11.43 -11.05
N GLY A 32 5.57 12.30 -10.12
CA GLY A 32 6.49 13.09 -9.32
C GLY A 32 7.17 12.22 -8.29
N GLU A 33 8.44 12.54 -8.00
CA GLU A 33 9.26 11.88 -7.00
C GLU A 33 8.69 12.12 -5.60
N THR A 34 7.71 11.30 -5.20
CA THR A 34 7.25 11.28 -3.82
C THR A 34 8.42 10.80 -2.95
N LYS A 35 9.01 11.74 -2.19
CA LYS A 35 10.04 11.42 -1.18
C LYS A 35 9.53 10.25 -0.34
N LYS A 36 10.21 9.11 -0.42
CA LYS A 36 9.87 7.90 0.35
C LYS A 36 9.83 8.29 1.82
N LYS A 37 8.65 8.23 2.45
CA LYS A 37 8.51 8.45 3.89
C LYS A 37 9.45 7.48 4.62
N PHE A 38 10.28 8.02 5.50
CA PHE A 38 11.15 7.24 6.37
C PHE A 38 10.30 6.21 7.12
N LYS A 39 10.73 4.94 7.10
CA LYS A 39 9.98 3.85 7.73
C LYS A 39 10.41 3.78 9.18
N ASP A 40 9.47 4.04 10.10
CA ASP A 40 9.67 3.84 11.53
C ASP A 40 10.12 2.37 11.79
N PRO A 41 11.29 2.12 12.40
CA PRO A 41 11.80 0.76 12.61
C PRO A 41 10.98 -0.04 13.62
N ASN A 42 10.28 0.64 14.54
CA ASN A 42 9.41 0.00 15.54
C ASN A 42 7.98 -0.25 15.02
N ALA A 43 7.62 0.28 13.84
CA ALA A 43 6.30 0.07 13.29
C ALA A 43 6.18 -1.37 12.76
N PRO A 44 5.01 -2.01 12.92
CA PRO A 44 4.71 -3.27 12.27
C PRO A 44 5.08 -3.20 10.78
N LYS A 45 5.72 -4.25 10.26
CA LYS A 45 6.11 -4.33 8.86
C LYS A 45 4.91 -4.68 7.99
N ARG A 46 4.73 -3.99 6.87
CA ARG A 46 3.62 -4.26 5.94
C ARG A 46 3.69 -5.70 5.44
N PRO A 47 2.58 -6.44 5.43
CA PRO A 47 2.56 -7.80 4.93
C PRO A 47 2.78 -7.83 3.42
N PRO A 48 3.31 -8.94 2.89
CA PRO A 48 3.44 -9.13 1.45
C PRO A 48 2.06 -9.11 0.77
N SER A 49 2.00 -8.46 -0.39
CA SER A 49 0.81 -8.50 -1.26
C SER A 49 0.68 -9.88 -1.93
N ALA A 50 -0.50 -10.16 -2.51
CA ALA A 50 -0.75 -11.38 -3.28
C ALA A 50 0.32 -11.63 -4.37
N PHE A 51 0.67 -10.57 -5.10
CA PHE A 51 1.77 -10.61 -6.07
C PHE A 51 3.13 -11.00 -5.44
N PHE A 52 3.44 -10.51 -4.24
CA PHE A 52 4.69 -10.85 -3.56
C PHE A 52 4.71 -12.30 -3.05
N LEU A 53 3.55 -12.82 -2.63
CA LEU A 53 3.41 -14.25 -2.28
C LEU A 53 3.66 -15.12 -3.51
N PHE A 54 3.03 -14.79 -4.64
CA PHE A 54 3.28 -15.44 -5.93
C PHE A 54 4.76 -15.35 -6.34
N CYS A 55 5.34 -14.16 -6.34
CA CYS A 55 6.75 -13.96 -6.65
C CYS A 55 7.67 -14.78 -5.74
N SER A 56 7.34 -14.94 -4.46
CA SER A 56 8.18 -15.73 -3.55
C SER A 56 8.23 -17.21 -3.92
N GLU A 57 7.14 -17.76 -4.45
CA GLU A 57 7.03 -19.16 -4.87
C GLU A 57 7.64 -19.39 -6.27
N TYR A 58 7.51 -18.42 -7.18
CA TYR A 58 7.93 -18.58 -8.58
C TYR A 58 9.34 -18.04 -8.87
N ARG A 59 9.85 -17.11 -8.07
CA ARG A 59 11.24 -16.62 -8.21
C ARG A 59 12.30 -17.72 -8.13
N PRO A 60 12.25 -18.69 -7.19
CA PRO A 60 13.23 -19.79 -7.18
C PRO A 60 13.10 -20.70 -8.42
N LYS A 61 11.88 -20.90 -8.95
CA LYS A 61 11.65 -21.69 -10.17
C LYS A 61 12.32 -21.04 -11.38
N ILE A 62 12.05 -19.75 -11.60
CA ILE A 62 12.64 -18.99 -12.71
C ILE A 62 14.15 -18.85 -12.56
N LYS A 63 14.65 -18.68 -11.32
CA LYS A 63 16.10 -18.65 -11.07
C LYS A 63 16.75 -20.01 -11.34
N GLY A 64 16.06 -21.11 -11.10
CA GLY A 64 16.53 -22.46 -11.44
C GLY A 64 16.59 -22.69 -12.95
N GLU A 65 15.56 -22.27 -13.68
CA GLU A 65 15.51 -22.34 -15.15
C GLU A 65 16.50 -21.38 -15.82
N HIS A 66 16.74 -20.23 -15.19
CA HIS A 66 17.59 -19.17 -15.73
C HIS A 66 18.53 -18.60 -14.64
N PRO A 67 19.59 -19.34 -14.27
CA PRO A 67 20.51 -18.93 -13.20
C PRO A 67 21.31 -17.66 -13.51
N GLY A 68 21.35 -17.22 -14.77
CA GLY A 68 22.02 -16.00 -15.22
C GLY A 68 21.15 -14.74 -15.29
N LEU A 69 19.82 -14.84 -15.09
CA LEU A 69 18.95 -13.67 -15.13
C LEU A 69 19.14 -12.80 -13.88
N SER A 70 19.20 -11.48 -14.09
CA SER A 70 19.20 -10.53 -12.99
C SER A 70 17.89 -10.62 -12.20
N ILE A 71 17.96 -10.30 -10.91
CA ILE A 71 16.79 -10.22 -10.02
C ILE A 71 15.73 -9.28 -10.62
N GLY A 72 16.17 -8.21 -11.31
CA GLY A 72 15.28 -7.27 -11.98
C GLY A 72 14.51 -7.89 -13.14
N ASP A 73 15.16 -8.70 -13.97
CA ASP A 73 14.53 -9.34 -15.13
C ASP A 73 13.58 -10.46 -14.71
N VAL A 74 13.94 -11.23 -13.67
CA VAL A 74 13.04 -12.20 -13.05
C VAL A 74 11.78 -11.51 -12.51
N ALA A 75 11.93 -10.33 -11.89
CA ALA A 75 10.79 -9.58 -11.38
C ALA A 75 9.87 -9.06 -12.49
N LYS A 76 10.42 -8.63 -13.64
CA LYS A 76 9.64 -8.23 -14.82
C LYS A 76 8.82 -9.41 -15.37
N LYS A 77 9.47 -10.56 -15.58
CA LYS A 77 8.84 -11.80 -16.06
C LYS A 77 7.72 -12.28 -15.12
N LEU A 78 7.95 -12.19 -13.80
CA LEU A 78 6.92 -12.49 -12.80
C LEU A 78 5.74 -11.51 -12.85
N GLY A 79 5.99 -10.23 -13.10
CA GLY A 79 4.95 -9.21 -13.27
C GLY A 79 4.04 -9.50 -14.46
N GLU A 80 4.63 -9.85 -15.59
CA GLU A 80 3.90 -10.26 -16.80
C GLU A 80 3.09 -11.54 -16.56
N MET A 81 3.73 -12.56 -15.98
CA MET A 81 3.07 -13.83 -15.64
C MET A 81 1.91 -13.61 -14.68
N TRP A 82 2.08 -12.76 -13.67
CA TRP A 82 0.98 -12.39 -12.77
C TRP A 82 -0.15 -11.70 -13.51
N ASN A 83 0.10 -10.74 -14.40
CA ASN A 83 -0.97 -10.11 -15.16
C ASN A 83 -1.74 -11.12 -16.02
N ASN A 84 -1.04 -12.08 -16.63
CA ASN A 84 -1.63 -13.14 -17.45
C ASN A 84 -2.27 -14.29 -16.65
N THR A 85 -2.01 -14.39 -15.35
CA THR A 85 -2.61 -15.42 -14.49
C THR A 85 -4.10 -15.15 -14.28
N ALA A 86 -4.93 -16.20 -14.31
CA ALA A 86 -6.38 -16.06 -14.12
C ALA A 86 -6.74 -15.52 -12.73
N ALA A 87 -7.91 -14.90 -12.61
CA ALA A 87 -8.39 -14.39 -11.33
C ALA A 87 -8.57 -15.52 -10.30
N ASP A 88 -8.99 -16.71 -10.74
CA ASP A 88 -9.15 -17.90 -9.89
C ASP A 88 -7.83 -18.36 -9.27
N ASP A 89 -6.74 -18.37 -10.05
CA ASP A 89 -5.41 -18.73 -9.56
C ASP A 89 -4.82 -17.66 -8.65
N LYS A 90 -5.18 -16.39 -8.86
CA LYS A 90 -4.82 -15.27 -7.96
C LYS A 90 -5.60 -15.30 -6.67
N GLN A 91 -6.84 -15.80 -6.69
CA GLN A 91 -7.77 -15.80 -5.57
C GLN A 91 -7.19 -16.39 -4.26
N PRO A 92 -6.50 -17.55 -4.25
CA PRO A 92 -5.88 -18.06 -3.02
C PRO A 92 -4.77 -17.12 -2.50
N TYR A 93 -3.98 -16.50 -3.38
CA TYR A 93 -2.96 -15.53 -2.98
C TYR A 93 -3.58 -14.24 -2.43
N GLU A 94 -4.66 -13.77 -3.03
CA GLU A 94 -5.43 -12.62 -2.53
C GLU A 94 -6.07 -12.90 -1.18
N LYS A 95 -6.67 -14.09 -0.99
CA LYS A 95 -7.22 -14.51 0.31
C LYS A 95 -6.13 -14.60 1.37
N LYS A 96 -4.96 -15.17 1.06
CA LYS A 96 -3.80 -15.21 1.98
C LYS A 96 -3.33 -13.80 2.32
N ALA A 97 -3.16 -12.93 1.33
CA ALA A 97 -2.73 -11.54 1.52
C ALA A 97 -3.76 -10.74 2.33
N ALA A 98 -5.06 -10.95 2.10
CA ALA A 98 -6.14 -10.30 2.85
C ALA A 98 -6.11 -10.67 4.33
N LYS A 99 -5.94 -11.96 4.66
CA LYS A 99 -5.78 -12.44 6.05
C LYS A 99 -4.56 -11.80 6.73
N LEU A 100 -3.43 -11.74 6.04
CA LEU A 100 -2.22 -11.08 6.58
C LEU A 100 -2.42 -9.57 6.75
N LYS A 101 -3.13 -8.93 5.82
CA LYS A 101 -3.48 -7.51 5.88
C LYS A 101 -4.40 -7.21 7.07
N GLU A 102 -5.34 -8.08 7.38
CA GLU A 102 -6.20 -7.95 8.57
C GLU A 102 -5.40 -8.04 9.87
N LYS A 103 -4.50 -9.01 9.97
CA LYS A 103 -3.59 -9.12 11.13
C LYS A 103 -2.76 -7.85 11.30
N TYR A 104 -2.15 -7.39 10.20
CA TYR A 104 -1.39 -6.14 10.19
C TYR A 104 -2.21 -4.91 10.58
N LYS A 105 -3.48 -4.82 10.15
CA LYS A 105 -4.38 -3.74 10.56
C LYS A 105 -4.60 -3.74 12.08
N LYS A 106 -4.72 -4.90 12.70
CA LYS A 106 -4.82 -5.02 14.17
C LYS A 106 -3.52 -4.62 14.85
N ASP A 107 -2.38 -5.13 14.38
CA ASP A 107 -1.04 -4.79 14.90
C ASP A 107 -0.74 -3.30 14.78
N ILE A 108 -1.02 -2.66 13.63
CA ILE A 108 -0.77 -1.23 13.43
C ILE A 108 -1.75 -0.37 14.24
N ALA A 109 -2.99 -0.83 14.45
CA ALA A 109 -3.94 -0.16 15.32
C ALA A 109 -3.46 -0.20 16.78
N ALA A 110 -3.00 -1.36 17.26
CA ALA A 110 -2.40 -1.50 18.58
C ALA A 110 -1.12 -0.67 18.74
N TYR A 111 -0.26 -0.64 17.72
CA TYR A 111 0.95 0.20 17.70
C TYR A 111 0.63 1.70 17.75
N ARG A 112 -0.38 2.14 17.00
CA ARG A 112 -0.85 3.54 17.03
C ARG A 112 -1.49 3.89 18.38
N ALA A 113 -2.27 2.98 18.95
CA ALA A 113 -2.95 3.16 20.23
C ALA A 113 -1.97 3.19 21.43
N LYS A 114 -0.86 2.43 21.36
CA LYS A 114 0.19 2.44 22.39
C LYS A 114 1.04 3.71 22.43
N GLY A 115 0.81 4.68 21.53
CA GLY A 115 1.66 5.85 21.38
C GLY A 115 3.01 5.47 20.79
N LYS A 116 3.52 6.27 19.85
CA LYS A 116 4.87 6.05 19.31
C LYS A 116 5.85 6.13 20.50
N PRO A 117 6.65 5.09 20.83
CA PRO A 117 7.86 5.35 21.58
C PRO A 117 8.70 6.26 20.68
N ASP A 118 8.97 7.45 21.18
CA ASP A 118 9.68 8.51 20.50
C ASP A 118 11.00 7.96 19.91
N ALA A 119 11.04 7.81 18.59
CA ALA A 119 12.20 7.32 17.87
C ALA A 119 13.19 8.46 17.55
N ALA A 120 13.20 9.53 18.35
CA ALA A 120 14.22 10.57 18.30
C ALA A 120 15.30 10.29 19.37
N LYS A 121 16.21 9.35 19.08
CA LYS A 121 17.62 9.34 19.55
C LYS A 121 18.32 8.05 19.16
N LYS A 122 18.89 8.03 17.95
CA LYS A 122 20.25 7.49 17.72
C LYS A 122 20.69 7.85 16.30
N GLY A 123 21.15 9.09 16.15
CA GLY A 123 22.23 9.39 15.24
C GLY A 123 23.51 9.38 16.09
N VAL A 124 24.40 8.45 15.77
CA VAL A 124 25.85 8.57 15.97
C VAL A 124 26.45 8.36 14.60
#